data_AF-A0A2V1CWI2-F1
#
_entry.id   AF-A0A2V1CWI2-F1
#
_cell.length_a   1.000
_cell.length_b   1.000
_cell.length_c   1.000
_cell.angle_alpha   90.00
_cell.angle_beta   90.00
_cell.angle_gamma   90.00
#
_symmetry.space_group_name_H-M   'P 1'
#
loop_
_entity.id
_entity.type
_entity.pdbx_description
1 polymer ?
#
loop_
_entity_poly.entity_id
_entity_poly.type
_entity_poly.pdbx_seq_one_letter_code
_entity_poly.pdbx_strand_id
1 'polypeptide(L)'
;MARNAVSSRNLSLESWARIVLKRHGGRFATHKVFTFLVFNMLVRYRNHQVSMMSVTRKEFPEVERVVQSLSAERLERARDEIQASGKTSDGAVNQLLRSLSLYGFRQPMSRELRLGMRRKIKSLIVRDGIPAIWFTLNPNDITNPVKLRLAAYRYQDPEQAEAFLTSLDVSYKRMRLAISDPLSSALFFHREISMFFKYYVKVGEPSVFGRVSQYFGAVE
;
A
#
# COMPACT_ATOMS: atom_id res chain seq x y z
N MET A 1 7.87 33.20 36.25
CA MET A 1 8.47 31.93 35.81
C MET A 1 7.69 31.41 34.63
N ALA A 2 8.25 31.51 33.43
CA ALA A 2 7.57 31.13 32.20
C ALA A 2 8.10 29.79 31.68
N ARG A 3 7.21 29.06 30.99
CA ARG A 3 7.44 28.02 29.98
C ARG A 3 7.65 26.59 30.50
N ASN A 4 6.63 25.75 30.31
CA ASN A 4 6.49 25.06 29.04
C ASN A 4 5.06 24.55 28.88
N ALA A 5 4.26 25.32 28.13
CA ALA A 5 3.11 24.76 27.44
C ALA A 5 3.59 23.52 26.69
N VAL A 6 2.97 22.38 26.95
CA VAL A 6 3.13 21.17 26.14
C VAL A 6 2.77 21.58 24.72
N SER A 7 3.80 21.86 23.92
CA SER A 7 3.67 22.05 22.48
C SER A 7 2.88 20.85 21.99
N SER A 8 1.65 21.09 21.54
CA SER A 8 0.82 20.09 20.87
C SER A 8 1.64 19.56 19.70
N ARG A 9 2.34 18.45 19.89
CA ARG A 9 3.00 17.73 18.80
C ARG A 9 1.88 17.36 17.85
N ASN A 10 1.78 18.09 16.74
CA ASN A 10 0.82 17.82 15.69
C ASN A 10 1.04 16.38 15.22
N LEU A 11 0.21 15.46 15.72
CA LEU A 11 0.26 14.06 15.36
C LEU A 11 -0.12 13.97 13.88
N SER A 12 0.78 13.50 13.03
CA SER A 12 0.47 13.37 11.60
C SER A 12 -0.71 12.41 11.40
N LEU A 13 -1.51 12.62 10.36
CA LEU A 13 -2.64 11.74 10.02
C LEU A 13 -2.21 10.27 9.94
N GLU A 14 -1.01 10.00 9.41
CA GLU A 14 -0.43 8.66 9.32
C GLU A 14 -0.10 8.08 10.71
N SER A 15 0.47 8.88 11.60
CA SER A 15 0.78 8.44 12.96
C SER A 15 -0.47 8.19 13.78
N TRP A 16 -1.47 9.07 13.66
CA TRP A 16 -2.80 8.89 14.25
C TRP A 16 -3.46 7.60 13.75
N ALA A 17 -3.52 7.40 12.42
CA ALA A 17 -4.08 6.21 11.79
C ALA A 17 -3.43 4.93 12.32
N ARG A 18 -2.09 4.91 12.40
CA ARG A 18 -1.33 3.78 12.92
C ARG A 18 -1.66 3.49 14.39
N ILE A 19 -1.82 4.50 15.23
CA ILE A 19 -2.16 4.33 16.65
C ILE A 19 -3.58 3.75 16.79
N VAL A 20 -4.56 4.34 16.12
CA VAL A 20 -5.97 3.92 16.27
C VAL A 20 -6.22 2.52 15.71
N LEU A 21 -5.59 2.16 14.58
CA LEU A 21 -5.66 0.81 14.01
C LEU A 21 -5.02 -0.23 14.93
N LYS A 22 -3.89 0.11 15.58
CA LYS A 22 -3.17 -0.79 16.47
C LYS A 22 -3.75 -0.89 17.88
N ARG A 23 -4.74 -0.05 18.23
CA ARG A 23 -5.35 -0.04 19.56
C ARG A 23 -5.94 -1.41 19.93
N HIS A 24 -5.76 -1.79 21.21
CA HIS A 24 -6.35 -3.00 21.78
C HIS A 24 -7.88 -3.03 21.59
N GLY A 25 -8.44 -4.21 21.39
CA GLY A 25 -9.85 -4.45 21.07
C GLY A 25 -10.19 -4.28 19.59
N GLY A 26 -9.24 -3.83 18.75
CA GLY A 26 -9.32 -3.89 17.28
C GLY A 26 -10.47 -3.12 16.61
N ARG A 27 -11.28 -2.34 17.35
CA ARG A 27 -12.53 -1.70 16.86
C ARG A 27 -12.36 -0.92 15.56
N PHE A 28 -11.24 -0.20 15.39
CA PHE A 28 -10.96 0.55 14.16
C PHE A 28 -10.47 -0.35 13.02
N ALA A 29 -9.70 -1.38 13.33
CA ALA A 29 -9.17 -2.32 12.33
C ALA A 29 -10.26 -3.22 11.74
N THR A 30 -11.28 -3.58 12.54
CA THR A 30 -12.42 -4.40 12.12
C THR A 30 -13.58 -3.60 11.54
N HIS A 31 -13.55 -2.27 11.67
CA HIS A 31 -14.63 -1.44 11.17
C HIS A 31 -14.65 -1.46 9.63
N LYS A 32 -15.80 -1.85 9.07
CA LYS A 32 -16.00 -2.14 7.64
C LYS A 32 -15.51 -1.04 6.68
N VAL A 33 -15.56 0.22 7.10
CA VAL A 33 -15.27 1.39 6.25
C VAL A 33 -14.04 2.17 6.72
N PHE A 34 -13.59 1.98 7.97
CA PHE A 34 -12.66 2.94 8.59
C PHE A 34 -11.29 2.95 7.88
N THR A 35 -10.73 1.77 7.66
CA THR A 35 -9.44 1.61 6.97
C THR A 35 -9.48 2.20 5.56
N PHE A 36 -10.58 2.00 4.83
CA PHE A 36 -10.79 2.59 3.50
C PHE A 36 -10.84 4.12 3.56
N LEU A 37 -11.60 4.68 4.51
CA LEU A 37 -11.71 6.13 4.68
C LEU A 37 -10.35 6.76 4.98
N VAL A 38 -9.62 6.22 5.96
CA VAL A 38 -8.31 6.73 6.38
C VAL A 38 -7.29 6.60 5.26
N PHE A 39 -7.31 5.49 4.50
CA PHE A 39 -6.48 5.32 3.31
C PHE A 39 -6.73 6.44 2.28
N ASN A 40 -7.99 6.72 1.97
CA ASN A 40 -8.35 7.79 1.03
C ASN A 40 -7.93 9.17 1.54
N MET A 41 -8.11 9.45 2.83
CA MET A 41 -7.63 10.69 3.45
C MET A 41 -6.11 10.84 3.32
N LEU A 42 -5.35 9.77 3.57
CA LEU A 42 -3.88 9.75 3.43
C LEU A 42 -3.45 9.98 1.98
N VAL A 43 -4.11 9.33 1.02
CA VAL A 43 -3.88 9.53 -0.41
C VAL A 43 -4.12 10.98 -0.81
N ARG A 44 -5.25 11.56 -0.41
CA ARG A 44 -5.60 12.97 -0.70
C ARG A 44 -4.58 13.91 -0.08
N TYR A 45 -4.19 13.67 1.17
CA TYR A 45 -3.18 14.46 1.87
C TYR A 45 -1.82 14.43 1.16
N ARG A 46 -1.35 13.25 0.72
CA ARG A 46 -0.08 13.09 -0.02
C ARG A 46 -0.11 13.77 -1.39
N ASN A 47 -1.27 13.78 -2.04
CA ASN A 47 -1.46 14.41 -3.35
C ASN A 47 -1.74 15.90 -3.28
N HIS A 48 -2.17 16.44 -2.13
CA HIS A 48 -2.57 17.83 -1.99
C HIS A 48 -1.52 18.83 -2.49
N GLN A 49 -0.24 18.62 -2.17
CA GLN A 49 0.83 19.51 -2.64
C GLN A 49 0.96 19.51 -4.18
N VAL A 50 0.84 18.34 -4.82
CA VAL A 50 0.87 18.24 -6.29
C VAL A 50 -0.35 18.92 -6.87
N SER A 51 -1.53 18.76 -6.24
CA SER A 51 -2.76 19.44 -6.67
C SER A 51 -2.60 20.95 -6.60
N MET A 52 -2.09 21.49 -5.48
CA MET A 52 -1.85 22.93 -5.32
C MET A 52 -0.89 23.46 -6.38
N MET A 53 0.24 22.77 -6.59
CA MET A 53 1.20 23.16 -7.64
C MET A 53 0.60 23.07 -9.04
N SER A 54 -0.25 22.08 -9.30
CA SER A 54 -0.87 21.89 -10.62
C SER A 54 -1.92 22.96 -10.92
N VAL A 55 -2.69 23.41 -9.94
CA VAL A 55 -3.68 24.50 -10.10
C VAL A 55 -2.98 25.84 -10.35
N THR A 56 -1.80 26.07 -9.77
CA THR A 56 -1.03 27.30 -10.01
C THR A 56 -0.35 27.37 -11.37
N ARG A 57 -0.38 26.29 -12.16
CA ARG A 57 0.26 26.27 -13.48
C ARG A 57 -0.56 27.01 -14.52
N LYS A 58 0.13 27.65 -15.47
CA LYS A 58 -0.50 28.42 -16.56
C LYS A 58 -1.36 27.54 -17.47
N GLU A 59 -1.06 26.25 -17.54
CA GLU A 59 -1.76 25.27 -18.36
C GLU A 59 -3.05 24.74 -17.71
N PHE A 60 -3.33 25.07 -16.44
CA PHE A 60 -4.51 24.57 -15.73
C PHE A 60 -5.86 24.97 -16.37
N PRO A 61 -6.06 26.21 -16.87
CA PRO A 61 -7.30 26.58 -17.57
C PRO A 61 -7.57 25.74 -18.83
N GLU A 62 -6.53 25.21 -19.47
CA GLU A 62 -6.68 24.30 -20.61
C GLU A 62 -7.26 22.95 -20.16
N VAL A 63 -6.80 22.43 -19.03
CA VAL A 63 -7.35 21.21 -18.41
C VAL A 63 -8.82 21.41 -18.02
N GLU A 64 -9.17 22.57 -17.46
CA GLU A 64 -10.56 22.89 -17.12
C GLU A 64 -11.46 22.89 -18.36
N ARG A 65 -11.03 23.54 -19.46
CA ARG A 65 -11.76 23.53 -20.74
C ARG A 65 -11.90 22.13 -21.29
N VAL A 66 -10.84 21.32 -21.23
CA VAL A 66 -10.89 19.91 -21.63
C VAL A 66 -11.95 19.17 -20.83
N VAL A 67 -11.94 19.28 -19.50
CA VAL A 67 -12.92 18.60 -18.63
C VAL A 67 -14.35 19.03 -18.96
N GLN A 68 -14.60 20.33 -19.17
CA GLN A 68 -15.91 20.85 -19.55
C GLN A 68 -16.38 20.35 -20.93
N SER A 69 -15.44 20.04 -21.85
CA SER A 69 -15.75 19.55 -23.19
C SER A 69 -15.99 18.04 -23.30
N LEU A 70 -15.75 17.29 -22.23
CA LEU A 70 -15.88 15.82 -22.23
C LEU A 70 -17.33 15.41 -21.99
N SER A 71 -17.92 14.72 -22.95
CA SER A 71 -19.22 14.05 -22.80
C SER A 71 -19.06 12.60 -22.34
N ALA A 72 -20.13 12.02 -21.78
CA ALA A 72 -20.13 10.62 -21.37
C ALA A 72 -19.85 9.69 -22.57
N GLU A 73 -20.45 9.94 -23.72
CA GLU A 73 -20.28 9.14 -24.94
C GLU A 73 -18.85 9.19 -25.46
N ARG A 74 -18.19 10.35 -25.33
CA ARG A 74 -16.78 10.52 -25.69
C ARG A 74 -15.87 9.71 -24.78
N LEU A 75 -16.14 9.71 -23.47
CA LEU A 75 -15.40 8.92 -22.49
C LEU A 75 -15.61 7.42 -22.68
N GLU A 76 -16.84 6.99 -22.97
CA GLU A 76 -17.18 5.59 -23.26
C GLU A 76 -16.43 5.09 -24.50
N ARG A 77 -16.44 5.85 -25.61
CA ARG A 77 -15.65 5.51 -26.80
C ARG A 77 -14.15 5.42 -26.50
N ALA A 78 -13.61 6.40 -25.77
CA ALA A 78 -12.20 6.38 -25.40
C ALA A 78 -11.86 5.20 -24.48
N ARG A 79 -12.75 4.80 -23.57
CA ARG A 79 -12.60 3.59 -22.75
C ARG A 79 -12.50 2.35 -23.64
N ASP A 80 -13.40 2.20 -24.60
CA ASP A 80 -13.45 1.02 -25.47
C ASP A 80 -12.19 0.94 -26.36
N GLU A 81 -11.73 2.06 -26.90
CA GLU A 81 -10.45 2.15 -27.63
C GLU A 81 -9.25 1.75 -26.76
N ILE A 82 -9.20 2.25 -25.52
CA ILE A 82 -8.12 1.94 -24.57
C ILE A 82 -8.17 0.47 -24.17
N GLN A 83 -9.34 -0.12 -24.00
CA GLN A 83 -9.48 -1.53 -23.66
C GLN A 83 -9.03 -2.43 -24.82
N ALA A 84 -9.35 -2.05 -26.06
CA ALA A 84 -8.97 -2.81 -27.25
C ALA A 84 -7.49 -2.67 -27.62
N SER A 85 -6.92 -1.46 -27.51
CA SER A 85 -5.60 -1.12 -28.08
C SER A 85 -4.57 -0.58 -27.08
N GLY A 86 -5.00 -0.28 -25.84
CA GLY A 86 -4.18 0.39 -24.82
C GLY A 86 -4.00 1.90 -25.04
N LYS A 87 -4.61 2.49 -26.08
CA LYS A 87 -4.50 3.90 -26.46
C LYS A 87 -5.87 4.43 -26.91
N THR A 88 -6.02 5.75 -26.90
CA THR A 88 -7.16 6.42 -27.54
C THR A 88 -6.65 7.41 -28.59
N SER A 89 -7.42 7.56 -29.67
CA SER A 89 -7.20 8.59 -30.69
C SER A 89 -7.58 9.99 -30.19
N ASP A 90 -8.34 10.07 -29.10
CA ASP A 90 -8.88 11.31 -28.56
C ASP A 90 -7.81 12.18 -27.89
N GLY A 91 -7.50 13.32 -28.52
CA GLY A 91 -6.49 14.26 -28.01
C GLY A 91 -6.82 14.85 -26.64
N ALA A 92 -8.09 15.15 -26.37
CA ALA A 92 -8.51 15.77 -25.11
C ALA A 92 -8.44 14.76 -23.96
N VAL A 93 -8.87 13.52 -24.20
CA VAL A 93 -8.72 12.44 -23.22
C VAL A 93 -7.23 12.15 -22.96
N ASN A 94 -6.40 12.10 -24.01
CA ASN A 94 -4.95 11.93 -23.86
C ASN A 94 -4.31 13.06 -23.03
N GLN A 95 -4.73 14.30 -23.24
CA GLN A 95 -4.26 15.45 -22.46
C GLN A 95 -4.68 15.35 -20.99
N LEU A 96 -5.92 14.93 -20.72
CA LEU A 96 -6.38 14.72 -19.36
C LEU A 96 -5.61 13.59 -18.67
N LEU A 97 -5.37 12.47 -19.35
CA LEU A 97 -4.57 11.36 -18.83
C LEU A 97 -3.13 11.78 -18.50
N ARG A 98 -2.50 12.62 -19.35
CA ARG A 98 -1.18 13.20 -19.05
C ARG A 98 -1.22 14.06 -17.80
N SER A 99 -2.24 14.89 -17.65
CA SER A 99 -2.43 15.73 -16.47
C SER A 99 -2.64 14.89 -15.20
N LEU A 100 -3.41 13.80 -15.30
CA LEU A 100 -3.65 12.87 -14.19
C LEU A 100 -2.42 12.05 -13.80
N SER A 101 -1.53 11.74 -14.76
CA SER A 101 -0.31 10.96 -14.49
C SER A 101 0.61 11.61 -13.45
N LEU A 102 0.53 12.94 -13.27
CA LEU A 102 1.28 13.67 -12.24
C LEU A 102 0.93 13.18 -10.82
N TYR A 103 -0.31 12.79 -10.58
CA TYR A 103 -0.78 12.27 -9.30
C TYR A 103 -0.51 10.78 -9.13
N GLY A 104 -0.34 10.06 -10.25
CA GLY A 104 -0.15 8.61 -10.27
C GLY A 104 1.00 8.15 -9.39
N PHE A 105 2.14 8.84 -9.38
CA PHE A 105 3.33 8.40 -8.63
C PHE A 105 3.12 8.29 -7.10
N ARG A 106 2.19 9.05 -6.53
CA ARG A 106 1.88 9.01 -5.09
C ARG A 106 0.65 8.16 -4.77
N GLN A 107 -0.05 7.70 -5.81
CA GLN A 107 -1.17 6.78 -5.70
C GLN A 107 -0.63 5.34 -5.64
N PRO A 108 -0.86 4.60 -4.54
CA PRO A 108 -0.51 3.19 -4.47
C PRO A 108 -1.15 2.40 -5.62
N MET A 109 -0.42 1.40 -6.15
CA MET A 109 -0.85 0.52 -7.26
C MET A 109 -1.17 1.23 -8.59
N SER A 110 -0.88 2.53 -8.72
CA SER A 110 -1.08 3.25 -9.97
C SER A 110 -0.21 2.70 -11.11
N ARG A 111 -0.59 3.05 -12.34
CA ARG A 111 0.22 2.72 -13.53
C ARG A 111 1.59 3.37 -13.45
N GLU A 112 1.66 4.62 -13.01
CA GLU A 112 2.88 5.41 -12.95
C GLU A 112 3.86 4.85 -11.92
N LEU A 113 3.36 4.43 -10.75
CA LEU A 113 4.16 3.75 -9.73
C LEU A 113 4.73 2.43 -10.27
N ARG A 114 3.90 1.61 -10.94
CA ARG A 114 4.34 0.35 -11.56
C ARG A 114 5.39 0.57 -12.66
N LEU A 115 5.21 1.59 -13.50
CA LEU A 115 6.21 1.98 -14.50
C LEU A 115 7.52 2.45 -13.85
N GLY A 116 7.43 3.19 -12.75
CA GLY A 116 8.57 3.60 -11.93
C GLY A 116 9.35 2.39 -11.39
N MET A 117 8.66 1.41 -10.81
CA MET A 117 9.26 0.16 -10.33
C MET A 117 9.96 -0.59 -11.48
N ARG A 118 9.32 -0.70 -12.65
CA ARG A 118 9.92 -1.35 -13.83
C ARG A 118 11.19 -0.64 -14.30
N ARG A 119 11.20 0.69 -14.31
CA ARG A 119 12.40 1.49 -14.65
C ARG A 119 13.52 1.24 -13.63
N LYS A 120 13.19 1.15 -12.34
CA LYS A 120 14.17 0.85 -11.29
C LYS A 120 14.77 -0.55 -11.44
N ILE A 121 13.96 -1.56 -11.75
CA ILE A 121 14.44 -2.92 -12.08
C ILE A 121 15.40 -2.87 -13.27
N LYS A 122 15.03 -2.20 -14.37
CA LYS A 122 15.91 -2.06 -15.55
C LYS A 122 17.23 -1.37 -15.21
N SER A 123 17.19 -0.31 -14.39
CA SER A 123 18.39 0.39 -13.96
C SER A 123 19.31 -0.49 -13.11
N LEU A 124 18.76 -1.35 -12.26
CA LEU A 124 19.55 -2.34 -11.50
C LEU A 124 20.19 -3.36 -12.44
N ILE A 125 19.49 -3.81 -13.48
CA ILE A 125 20.06 -4.74 -14.46
C ILE A 125 21.25 -4.12 -15.21
N VAL A 126 21.13 -2.86 -15.61
CA VAL A 126 22.21 -2.15 -16.29
C VAL A 126 23.43 -1.95 -15.37
N ARG A 127 23.21 -1.70 -14.08
CA ARG A 127 24.29 -1.41 -13.11
C ARG A 127 24.94 -2.67 -12.55
N ASP A 128 24.14 -3.65 -12.14
CA ASP A 128 24.55 -4.80 -11.33
C ASP A 128 24.40 -6.15 -12.07
N GLY A 129 23.88 -6.14 -13.30
CA GLY A 129 23.65 -7.34 -14.11
C GLY A 129 22.28 -7.99 -13.91
N ILE A 130 22.05 -9.09 -14.63
CA ILE A 130 20.78 -9.83 -14.58
C ILE A 130 20.60 -10.48 -13.20
N PRO A 131 19.39 -10.40 -12.58
CA PRO A 131 19.15 -11.05 -11.30
C PRO A 131 19.32 -12.56 -11.41
N ALA A 132 20.14 -13.14 -10.53
CA ALA A 132 20.37 -14.58 -10.51
C ALA A 132 19.19 -15.35 -9.86
N ILE A 133 18.39 -14.68 -9.04
CA ILE A 133 17.30 -15.29 -8.28
C ILE A 133 16.05 -14.42 -8.39
N TRP A 134 14.91 -15.07 -8.64
CA TRP A 134 13.59 -14.47 -8.65
C TRP A 134 12.60 -15.41 -7.97
N PHE A 135 11.86 -14.91 -6.98
CA PHE A 135 10.75 -15.65 -6.36
C PHE A 135 9.68 -14.71 -5.85
N THR A 136 8.46 -15.23 -5.76
CA THR A 136 7.32 -14.55 -5.15
C THR A 136 7.13 -15.10 -3.75
N LEU A 137 7.19 -14.24 -2.74
CA LEU A 137 6.90 -14.60 -1.36
C LEU A 137 5.41 -14.38 -1.08
N ASN A 138 4.71 -15.44 -0.69
CA ASN A 138 3.31 -15.36 -0.27
C ASN A 138 3.14 -16.03 1.10
N PRO A 139 3.45 -15.33 2.21
CA PRO A 139 3.27 -15.87 3.55
C PRO A 139 1.80 -16.25 3.79
N ASN A 140 1.55 -17.50 4.18
CA ASN A 140 0.19 -17.96 4.50
C ASN A 140 -0.29 -17.30 5.80
N ASP A 141 -1.22 -16.36 5.70
CA ASP A 141 -1.78 -15.61 6.83
C ASP A 141 -3.11 -16.20 7.32
N ILE A 142 -3.56 -17.33 6.77
CA ILE A 142 -4.84 -17.97 7.12
C ILE A 142 -4.64 -18.98 8.26
N THR A 143 -3.66 -19.88 8.11
CA THR A 143 -3.44 -20.97 9.07
C THR A 143 -2.14 -20.84 9.85
N ASN A 144 -1.33 -19.82 9.60
CA ASN A 144 -0.06 -19.65 10.30
C ASN A 144 -0.28 -19.34 11.80
N PRO A 145 0.35 -20.10 12.71
CA PRO A 145 0.13 -19.96 14.15
C PRO A 145 0.57 -18.60 14.69
N VAL A 146 1.62 -17.99 14.12
CA VAL A 146 2.07 -16.65 14.54
C VAL A 146 1.01 -15.61 14.20
N LYS A 147 0.43 -15.69 13.00
CA LYS A 147 -0.65 -14.79 12.60
C LYS A 147 -1.87 -14.97 13.49
N LEU A 148 -2.30 -16.21 13.71
CA LEU A 148 -3.45 -16.53 14.57
C LEU A 148 -3.24 -16.01 16.00
N ARG A 149 -2.05 -16.21 16.57
CA ARG A 149 -1.69 -15.70 17.88
C ARG A 149 -1.71 -14.17 17.92
N LEU A 150 -1.14 -13.50 16.91
CA LEU A 150 -1.15 -12.04 16.82
C LEU A 150 -2.57 -11.46 16.74
N ALA A 151 -3.48 -12.15 16.04
CA ALA A 151 -4.89 -11.77 15.98
C ALA A 151 -5.60 -11.99 17.32
N ALA A 152 -5.43 -13.14 17.97
CA ALA A 152 -6.08 -13.45 19.25
C ALA A 152 -5.75 -12.40 20.34
N TYR A 153 -4.47 -12.08 20.49
CA TYR A 153 -3.97 -11.10 21.47
C TYR A 153 -4.36 -9.65 21.21
N ARG A 154 -4.95 -9.34 20.04
CA ARG A 154 -5.46 -8.00 19.76
C ARG A 154 -6.86 -7.77 20.28
N TYR A 155 -7.63 -8.84 20.49
CA TYR A 155 -9.03 -8.77 20.94
C TYR A 155 -9.23 -9.22 22.38
N GLN A 156 -8.34 -10.09 22.86
CA GLN A 156 -8.52 -10.80 24.10
C GLN A 156 -7.32 -10.56 25.01
N ASP A 157 -7.59 -10.57 26.31
CA ASP A 157 -6.52 -10.61 27.30
C ASP A 157 -5.68 -11.90 27.14
N PRO A 158 -4.40 -11.90 27.54
CA PRO A 158 -3.47 -13.00 27.27
C PRO A 158 -4.00 -14.40 27.63
N GLU A 159 -4.63 -14.54 28.80
CA GLU A 159 -5.17 -15.81 29.27
C GLU A 159 -6.33 -16.31 28.40
N GLN A 160 -7.26 -15.41 28.03
CA GLN A 160 -8.36 -15.72 27.13
C GLN A 160 -7.86 -16.05 25.73
N ALA A 161 -6.84 -15.33 25.25
CA ALA A 161 -6.23 -15.57 23.94
C ALA A 161 -5.60 -16.97 23.87
N GLU A 162 -4.84 -17.40 24.88
CA GLU A 162 -4.26 -18.75 24.92
C GLU A 162 -5.35 -19.84 25.01
N ALA A 163 -6.36 -19.64 25.87
CA ALA A 163 -7.50 -20.56 25.96
C ALA A 163 -8.24 -20.68 24.62
N PHE A 164 -8.45 -19.54 23.95
CA PHE A 164 -9.08 -19.49 22.63
C PHE A 164 -8.25 -20.22 21.57
N LEU A 165 -6.93 -19.99 21.52
CA LEU A 165 -6.01 -20.67 20.61
C LEU A 165 -5.92 -22.19 20.87
N THR A 166 -6.01 -22.61 22.13
CA THR A 166 -6.04 -24.04 22.50
C THR A 166 -7.36 -24.69 22.09
N SER A 167 -8.48 -23.97 22.18
CA SER A 167 -9.81 -24.42 21.72
C SER A 167 -10.02 -24.34 20.20
N LEU A 168 -9.01 -23.88 19.45
CA LEU A 168 -9.08 -23.48 18.05
C LEU A 168 -8.96 -24.67 17.10
N ASP A 169 -9.65 -25.77 17.39
CA ASP A 169 -9.55 -27.03 16.64
C ASP A 169 -10.42 -27.03 15.36
N VAL A 170 -11.34 -26.07 15.23
CA VAL A 170 -12.23 -25.96 14.07
C VAL A 170 -11.60 -25.05 13.00
N SER A 171 -11.36 -25.60 11.81
CA SER A 171 -10.89 -24.88 10.61
C SER A 171 -11.66 -23.56 10.36
N TYR A 172 -12.98 -23.58 10.61
CA TYR A 172 -13.86 -22.41 10.53
C TYR A 172 -13.50 -21.29 11.53
N LYS A 173 -13.17 -21.60 12.78
CA LYS A 173 -12.78 -20.59 13.79
C LYS A 173 -11.45 -19.92 13.41
N ARG A 174 -10.50 -20.70 12.87
CA ARG A 174 -9.21 -20.19 12.33
C ARG A 174 -9.44 -19.23 11.17
N MET A 175 -10.24 -19.65 10.21
CA MET A 175 -10.59 -18.83 9.04
C MET A 175 -11.31 -17.54 9.46
N ARG A 176 -12.28 -17.64 10.37
CA ARG A 176 -13.02 -16.47 10.86
C ARG A 176 -12.11 -15.48 11.58
N LEU A 177 -11.23 -15.94 12.47
CA LEU A 177 -10.24 -15.08 13.13
C LEU A 177 -9.33 -14.43 12.08
N ALA A 178 -8.87 -15.21 11.10
CA ALA A 178 -7.97 -14.74 10.07
C ALA A 178 -8.60 -13.63 9.20
N ILE A 179 -9.86 -13.78 8.82
CA ILE A 179 -10.61 -12.80 8.01
C ILE A 179 -11.01 -11.58 8.84
N SER A 180 -11.34 -11.78 10.12
CA SER A 180 -11.89 -10.71 10.95
C SER A 180 -10.91 -9.58 11.29
N ASP A 181 -9.59 -9.83 11.20
CA ASP A 181 -8.56 -8.84 11.50
C ASP A 181 -7.55 -8.65 10.35
N PRO A 182 -7.88 -7.82 9.36
CA PRO A 182 -6.96 -7.54 8.26
C PRO A 182 -5.67 -6.83 8.71
N LEU A 183 -5.67 -6.13 9.85
CA LEU A 183 -4.45 -5.49 10.35
C LEU A 183 -3.44 -6.53 10.84
N SER A 184 -3.92 -7.60 11.48
CA SER A 184 -3.06 -8.71 11.88
C SER A 184 -2.36 -9.35 10.69
N SER A 185 -3.08 -9.54 9.58
CA SER A 185 -2.49 -10.00 8.32
C SER A 185 -1.41 -9.05 7.81
N ALA A 186 -1.66 -7.74 7.80
CA ALA A 186 -0.68 -6.75 7.36
C ALA A 186 0.58 -6.70 8.26
N LEU A 187 0.41 -6.82 9.58
CA LEU A 187 1.52 -6.87 10.53
C LEU A 187 2.35 -8.14 10.39
N PHE A 188 1.66 -9.28 10.24
CA PHE A 188 2.29 -10.57 9.97
C PHE A 188 3.10 -10.52 8.67
N PHE A 189 2.49 -10.09 7.56
CA PHE A 189 3.17 -9.95 6.27
C PHE A 189 4.42 -9.07 6.39
N HIS A 190 4.29 -7.88 6.99
CA HIS A 190 5.42 -6.98 7.17
C HIS A 190 6.55 -7.62 8.00
N ARG A 191 6.21 -8.34 9.07
CA ARG A 191 7.17 -9.07 9.91
C ARG A 191 7.88 -10.16 9.12
N GLU A 192 7.14 -11.04 8.44
CA GLU A 192 7.72 -12.17 7.69
C GLU A 192 8.65 -11.69 6.59
N ILE A 193 8.22 -10.70 5.80
CA ILE A 193 9.05 -10.13 4.73
C ILE A 193 10.29 -9.44 5.31
N SER A 194 10.16 -8.70 6.41
CA SER A 194 11.31 -8.06 7.06
C SER A 194 12.31 -9.07 7.62
N MET A 195 11.83 -10.17 8.24
CA MET A 195 12.68 -11.25 8.74
C MET A 195 13.36 -12.00 7.59
N PHE A 196 12.66 -12.22 6.48
CA PHE A 196 13.22 -12.83 5.29
C PHE A 196 14.44 -12.04 4.78
N PHE A 197 14.30 -10.73 4.58
CA PHE A 197 15.43 -9.92 4.14
C PHE A 197 16.53 -9.80 5.19
N LYS A 198 16.18 -9.70 6.46
CA LYS A 198 17.15 -9.56 7.57
C LYS A 198 17.98 -10.81 7.80
N TYR A 199 17.38 -12.00 7.73
CA TYR A 199 18.03 -13.24 8.17
C TYR A 199 18.33 -14.22 7.02
N TYR A 200 17.56 -14.21 5.93
CA TYR A 200 17.77 -15.12 4.80
C TYR A 200 18.55 -14.46 3.67
N VAL A 201 18.22 -13.23 3.30
CA VAL A 201 18.90 -12.53 2.19
C VAL A 201 20.23 -11.92 2.63
N LYS A 202 20.26 -11.30 3.81
CA LYS A 202 21.46 -10.72 4.44
C LYS A 202 22.34 -9.95 3.45
N VAL A 203 21.80 -8.90 2.84
CA VAL A 203 22.45 -8.14 1.77
C VAL A 203 23.83 -7.63 2.22
N GLY A 204 24.86 -7.88 1.41
CA GLY A 204 26.25 -7.55 1.72
C GLY A 204 26.98 -8.56 2.61
N GLU A 205 26.27 -9.56 3.16
CA GLU A 205 26.82 -10.60 4.01
C GLU A 205 26.65 -11.99 3.38
N PRO A 206 27.33 -13.02 3.90
CA PRO A 206 26.98 -14.42 3.59
C PRO A 206 25.55 -14.72 4.02
N SER A 207 24.79 -15.32 3.10
CA SER A 207 23.37 -15.67 3.27
C SER A 207 23.07 -17.06 2.68
N VAL A 208 21.85 -17.57 2.88
CA VAL A 208 21.43 -18.85 2.27
C VAL A 208 21.40 -18.81 0.74
N PHE A 209 21.41 -17.62 0.15
CA PHE A 209 21.47 -17.41 -1.30
C PHE A 209 22.89 -17.08 -1.79
N GLY A 210 23.91 -17.28 -0.95
CA GLY A 210 25.27 -16.82 -1.21
C GLY A 210 25.43 -15.33 -0.86
N ARG A 211 26.45 -14.67 -1.43
CA ARG A 211 26.70 -13.25 -1.18
C ARG A 211 25.82 -12.40 -2.10
N VAL A 212 24.71 -11.89 -1.56
CA VAL A 212 23.77 -11.03 -2.29
C VAL A 212 24.26 -9.59 -2.26
N SER A 213 24.57 -9.02 -3.43
CA SER A 213 25.03 -7.64 -3.55
C SER A 213 23.90 -6.62 -3.42
N GLN A 214 22.77 -6.88 -4.08
CA GLN A 214 21.61 -5.98 -4.16
C GLN A 214 20.32 -6.80 -4.29
N TYR A 215 19.19 -6.18 -3.95
CA TYR A 215 17.86 -6.74 -4.21
C TYR A 215 16.89 -5.64 -4.62
N PHE A 216 15.81 -6.05 -5.29
CA PHE A 216 14.64 -5.22 -5.52
C PHE A 216 13.40 -5.95 -5.00
N GLY A 217 12.62 -5.27 -4.16
CA GLY A 217 11.35 -5.79 -3.65
C GLY A 217 10.20 -4.90 -4.09
N ALA A 218 9.12 -5.53 -4.54
CA ALA A 218 7.82 -4.89 -4.77
C ALA A 218 6.74 -5.69 -4.03
N VAL A 219 5.69 -5.00 -3.61
CA VAL A 219 4.47 -5.60 -3.06
C VAL A 219 3.36 -5.28 -4.06
N GLU A 220 2.65 -6.32 -4.48
CA GLU A 220 1.48 -6.21 -5.35
C GLU A 220 0.20 -5.96 -4.54
#